data_AF-A0A0J6SED8-F1
#
_entry.id   AF-A0A0J6SED8-F1
#
_cell.length_a   1.000
_cell.length_b   1.000
_cell.length_c   1.000
_cell.angle_alpha   90.00
_cell.angle_beta   90.00
_cell.angle_gamma   90.00
#
_symmetry.space_group_name_H-M   'P 1'
#
loop_
_entity.id
_entity.type
_entity.pdbx_description
1 polymer ?
#
loop_
_entity_poly.entity_id
_entity_poly.type
_entity_poly.pdbx_seq_one_letter_code
_entity_poly.pdbx_strand_id
1 'polypeptide(L)' 'MSGKKSSSILHLKRYVGCRLFDPKSQVYLSAEELERLIRQGIRVRVREVETGQDVTDAVVRPNLQ' A
#
# COMPACT_ATOMS: atom_id res chain seq x y z
N MET A 1 0.33 21.52 -14.46
CA MET A 1 0.31 20.47 -15.51
C MET A 1 -0.64 19.37 -15.08
N SER A 2 -1.59 19.03 -15.95
CA SER A 2 -2.65 18.01 -15.79
C SER A 2 -2.13 16.62 -15.44
N GLY A 3 -2.96 15.81 -14.76
CA GLY A 3 -2.78 14.36 -14.83
C GLY A 3 -3.61 13.50 -13.88
N LYS A 4 -4.93 13.42 -14.11
CA LYS A 4 -5.83 12.31 -13.75
C LYS A 4 -5.83 11.86 -12.27
N LYS A 5 -6.85 12.33 -11.54
CA LYS A 5 -7.54 11.55 -10.50
C LYS A 5 -8.16 10.30 -11.15
N SER A 6 -7.31 9.36 -11.55
CA SER A 6 -7.79 8.00 -11.78
C SER A 6 -7.98 7.42 -10.40
N SER A 7 -9.18 6.92 -10.11
CA SER A 7 -9.52 6.14 -8.93
C SER A 7 -8.77 4.79 -8.94
N SER A 8 -7.47 4.83 -9.20
CA SER A 8 -6.60 3.69 -9.35
C SER A 8 -6.16 3.28 -7.95
N ILE A 9 -6.60 2.10 -7.54
CA ILE A 9 -6.11 1.49 -6.32
C ILE A 9 -4.62 1.21 -6.51
N LEU A 10 -3.79 1.67 -5.58
CA LEU A 10 -2.37 1.37 -5.55
C LEU A 10 -2.19 -0.05 -5.00
N HIS A 11 -1.72 -0.96 -5.86
CA HIS A 11 -1.50 -2.36 -5.48
C HIS A 11 -0.09 -2.52 -4.93
N LEU A 12 0.01 -2.90 -3.66
CA LEU A 12 1.27 -3.13 -2.97
C LEU A 12 1.44 -4.60 -2.64
N LYS A 13 2.69 -5.05 -2.62
CA LYS A 13 3.10 -6.37 -2.17
C LYS A 13 3.74 -6.28 -0.80
N ARG A 14 3.27 -7.08 0.15
CA ARG A 14 3.90 -7.23 1.46
C ARG A 14 4.84 -8.44 1.43
N TYR A 15 6.08 -8.20 1.82
CA TYR A 15 7.07 -9.24 2.09
C TYR A 15 7.25 -9.40 3.61
N VAL A 16 7.81 -10.55 4.00
CA VAL A 16 8.25 -10.82 5.38
C VAL A 16 9.06 -9.65 5.95
N GLY A 17 8.82 -9.33 7.22
CA GLY A 17 9.43 -8.18 7.89
C GLY A 17 8.78 -6.83 7.58
N CYS A 18 7.48 -6.81 7.22
CA CYS A 18 6.68 -5.59 7.01
C CYS A 18 7.15 -4.68 5.87
N ARG A 19 7.91 -5.20 4.90
CA ARG A 19 8.33 -4.43 3.72
C ARG A 19 7.19 -4.37 2.70
N LEU A 20 6.82 -3.14 2.32
CA LEU A 20 5.83 -2.90 1.27
C LEU A 20 6.53 -2.52 -0.02
N PHE A 21 6.14 -3.16 -1.12
CA PHE A 21 6.73 -2.95 -2.44
C PHE A 21 5.64 -2.53 -3.42
N ASP A 22 5.88 -1.43 -4.13
CA ASP A 22 5.08 -1.05 -5.28
C ASP A 22 5.67 -1.69 -6.55
N PRO A 23 5.00 -2.68 -7.16
CA PRO A 23 5.46 -3.29 -8.39
C PRO A 23 5.38 -2.37 -9.61
N LYS A 24 4.58 -1.29 -9.58
CA LYS A 24 4.50 -0.32 -10.69
C LYS A 24 5.73 0.58 -10.70
N SER A 25 6.08 1.13 -9.55
CA SER A 25 7.25 2.00 -9.40
C SER A 25 8.54 1.24 -9.11
N GLN A 26 8.47 -0.06 -8.84
CA GLN A 26 9.59 -0.93 -8.48
C GLN A 26 10.38 -0.44 -7.25
N VAL A 27 9.68 0.14 -6.28
CA VAL A 27 10.27 0.70 -5.05
C VAL A 27 9.64 0.11 -3.80
N TYR A 28 10.43 0.07 -2.73
CA TYR A 28 9.89 -0.18 -1.39
C TYR A 28 9.36 1.11 -0.80
N LEU A 29 8.21 1.02 -0.13
CA LEU A 29 7.61 2.12 0.61
C LEU A 29 7.95 1.99 2.09
N SER A 30 8.33 3.10 2.70
CA SER A 30 8.38 3.20 4.16
C SER A 30 6.96 3.28 4.75
N ALA A 31 6.86 3.08 6.07
CA ALA A 31 5.61 3.28 6.79
C ALA A 31 5.10 4.74 6.67
N GLU A 32 6.01 5.71 6.70
CA GLU A 32 5.68 7.15 6.57
C GLU A 32 5.14 7.48 5.18
N GLU A 33 5.73 6.91 4.13
CA GLU A 33 5.24 7.10 2.77
C GLU A 33 3.86 6.49 2.57
N LEU A 34 3.64 5.28 3.09
CA LEU A 34 2.32 4.65 3.07
C LEU A 34 1.28 5.52 3.79
N GLU A 35 1.60 6.01 4.98
CA GLU A 35 0.71 6.89 5.74
C GLU A 35 0.39 8.17 4.95
N ARG A 36 1.41 8.79 4.33
CA ARG A 36 1.22 9.96 3.46
C ARG A 36 0.25 9.67 2.31
N LEU A 37 0.38 8.52 1.65
CA LEU A 37 -0.52 8.12 0.55
C LEU A 37 -1.96 7.96 1.05
N ILE A 38 -2.16 7.30 2.19
CA ILE A 38 -3.47 7.12 2.82
C ILE A 38 -4.09 8.48 3.18
N ARG A 39 -3.32 9.37 3.81
CA ARG A 39 -3.76 10.74 4.16
C ARG A 39 -4.13 11.59 2.95
N GLN A 40 -3.49 11.36 1.80
CA GLN A 40 -3.83 11.99 0.52
C GLN A 40 -5.12 11.43 -0.12
N GLY A 41 -5.76 10.45 0.52
CA GLY A 41 -6.96 9.80 0.00
C GLY A 41 -6.67 8.76 -1.08
N ILE A 42 -5.40 8.34 -1.24
CA ILE A 42 -5.04 7.29 -2.20
C ILE A 42 -5.44 5.95 -1.60
N ARG A 43 -6.29 5.22 -2.33
CA ARG A 43 -6.70 3.87 -1.96
C ARG A 43 -5.55 2.91 -2.22
N VAL A 44 -5.15 2.16 -1.20
CA VAL A 44 -4.13 1.11 -1.31
C VAL A 44 -4.77 -0.27 -1.15
N ARG A 45 -4.20 -1.27 -1.81
CA ARG A 45 -4.53 -2.68 -1.60
C ARG A 45 -3.23 -3.44 -1.42
N VAL A 46 -3.09 -4.14 -0.30
CA VAL A 46 -1.87 -4.83 0.06
C VAL A 46 -2.12 -6.33 0.05
N ARG A 47 -1.29 -7.06 -0.71
CA ARG A 47 -1.33 -8.52 -0.75
C ARG A 47 0.02 -9.08 -0.28
N GLU A 48 -0.02 -10.05 0.62
CA GLU A 48 1.16 -10.78 1.04
C GLU A 48 1.67 -11.68 -0.09
N VAL A 49 2.98 -11.67 -0.33
CA VAL A 49 3.58 -12.40 -1.45
C VAL A 49 3.60 -13.90 -1.22
N GLU A 50 3.85 -14.35 0.02
CA GLU A 50 3.99 -15.76 0.34
C GLU A 50 2.64 -16.50 0.30
N THR A 51 1.60 -15.90 0.86
CA THR A 51 0.28 -16.53 1.01
C THR A 51 -0.73 -16.07 -0.04
N GLY A 52 -0.47 -14.92 -0.70
CA GLY A 52 -1.46 -14.25 -1.52
C GLY A 52 -2.61 -13.64 -0.72
N GLN A 53 -2.54 -13.60 0.61
CA GLN A 53 -3.59 -13.07 1.46
C GLN A 53 -3.71 -11.54 1.30
N ASP A 54 -4.95 -11.04 1.29
CA ASP A 54 -5.20 -9.60 1.39
C ASP A 54 -4.99 -9.16 2.84
N VAL A 55 -4.01 -8.30 3.05
CA VAL A 55 -3.58 -7.80 4.37
C VAL A 55 -3.76 -6.29 4.46
N THR A 56 -4.62 -5.72 3.61
CA THR A 56 -4.83 -4.27 3.52
C THR A 56 -5.24 -3.67 4.86
N ASP A 57 -6.25 -4.25 5.53
CA ASP A 57 -6.72 -3.72 6.82
C ASP A 57 -5.66 -3.77 7.92
N ALA A 58 -4.90 -4.88 8.01
CA ALA A 58 -3.82 -5.02 8.99
C ALA A 58 -2.70 -3.97 8.78
N VAL A 59 -2.50 -3.52 7.55
CA VAL A 59 -1.46 -2.54 7.19
C VAL A 59 -1.95 -1.10 7.30
N VAL A 60 -3.21 -0.83 6.92
CA VAL A 60 -3.78 0.53 6.88
C VAL A 60 -4.38 0.94 8.23
N ARG A 61 -4.80 -0.03 9.05
CA ARG A 61 -5.50 0.20 10.33
C ARG A 61 -4.88 -0.58 11.48
N PRO A 62 -3.57 -0.38 11.78
CA PRO A 62 -2.90 -1.17 12.81
C PRO A 62 -3.44 -0.95 14.23
N ASN A 63 -4.13 0.18 14.51
CA ASN A 63 -4.59 0.58 15.84
C ASN A 63 -6.12 0.52 16.04
N LEU A 64 -6.84 -0.23 15.19
CA LEU A 64 -8.31 -0.37 15.27
C LEU A 64 -8.75 -1.70 15.91
N GLN A 65 -7.87 -2.33 16.70
CA GLN A 65 -8.16 -3.52 17.49
C GLN A 65 -8.40 -3.18 18.96
#